data_AF-A0A7J6WAC3-F1
#
_entry.id   AF-A0A7J6WAC3-F1
#
_cell.length_a   1.000
_cell.length_b   1.000
_cell.length_c   1.000
_cell.angle_alpha   90.00
_cell.angle_beta   90.00
_cell.angle_gamma   90.00
#
_symmetry.space_group_name_H-M   'P 1'
#
loop_
_entity.id
_entity.type
_entity.pdbx_description
1 polymer ?
#
loop_
_entity_poly.entity_id
_entity_poly.type
_entity_poly.pdbx_seq_one_letter_code
_entity_poly.pdbx_strand_id
1 'polypeptide(L)' 'DAVGTVDGTHIEANISLNDQPSYRNRKGFISQNVLVACTFDMKFTYVMVGFEGSAHDGRLLRSVVAPRERRLTVPTGNI' A
#
# COMPACT_ATOMS: atom_id res chain seq x y z
N ASP A 1 13.10 17.68 -4.60
CA ASP A 1 11.85 16.90 -4.72
C ASP A 1 11.57 16.09 -3.47
N ALA A 2 10.29 16.00 -3.10
CA ALA A 2 9.83 15.30 -1.91
C ALA A 2 8.51 14.57 -2.17
N VAL A 3 8.22 13.53 -1.38
CA VAL A 3 6.94 12.84 -1.36
C VAL A 3 6.02 13.55 -0.37
N GLY A 4 4.76 13.81 -0.76
CA GLY A 4 3.77 14.50 0.07
C GLY A 4 3.15 13.61 1.14
N THR A 5 2.79 12.38 0.79
CA THR A 5 2.32 11.36 1.76
C THR A 5 2.71 9.95 1.34
N VAL A 6 2.80 9.05 2.31
CA VAL A 6 2.87 7.59 2.11
C VAL A 6 1.97 6.96 3.16
N ASP A 7 0.94 6.23 2.73
CA ASP A 7 -0.02 5.62 3.66
C ASP A 7 -0.61 4.31 3.13
N GLY A 8 -1.06 3.46 4.06
CA GLY A 8 -1.83 2.25 3.77
C GLY A 8 -3.32 2.57 3.69
N THR A 9 -3.97 2.20 2.60
CA THR A 9 -5.41 2.44 2.40
C THR A 9 -6.15 1.17 2.03
N HIS A 10 -7.35 0.98 2.59
CA HIS A 10 -8.18 -0.19 2.31
C HIS A 10 -9.11 0.08 1.13
N ILE A 11 -9.01 -0.76 0.11
CA ILE A 11 -9.94 -0.80 -1.03
C ILE A 11 -10.73 -2.10 -0.95
N GLU A 12 -12.03 -2.05 -1.22
CA GLU A 12 -12.87 -3.26 -1.25
C GLU A 12 -12.33 -4.29 -2.25
N ALA A 13 -12.35 -5.56 -1.85
CA ALA A 13 -11.79 -6.65 -2.64
C ALA A 13 -12.82 -7.74 -2.90
N ASN A 14 -12.96 -8.13 -4.17
CA ASN A 14 -13.74 -9.29 -4.56
C ASN A 14 -12.82 -10.52 -4.59
N ILE A 15 -12.95 -11.36 -3.57
CA ILE A 15 -12.05 -12.48 -3.30
C ILE A 15 -12.88 -13.74 -2.98
N SER A 16 -12.35 -14.91 -3.37
CA SER A 16 -12.97 -16.21 -3.11
C SER A 16 -13.26 -16.41 -1.61
N LEU A 17 -14.35 -17.11 -1.27
CA LEU A 17 -14.74 -17.35 0.12
C LEU A 17 -13.62 -18.01 0.96
N ASN A 18 -12.80 -18.86 0.32
CA ASN A 18 -11.70 -19.56 0.99
C ASN A 18 -10.57 -18.61 1.39
N ASP A 19 -10.36 -17.53 0.64
CA ASP A 19 -9.27 -16.57 0.87
C ASP A 19 -9.73 -15.35 1.71
N GLN A 20 -11.05 -15.09 1.79
CA GLN A 20 -11.62 -13.98 2.57
C GLN A 20 -11.12 -13.83 4.01
N PRO A 21 -10.80 -14.90 4.77
CA PRO A 21 -10.26 -14.74 6.12
C PRO A 21 -9.00 -13.85 6.17
N SER A 22 -8.11 -13.99 5.19
CA SER A 22 -6.89 -13.17 5.12
C SER A 22 -7.16 -11.73 4.67
N TYR A 23 -8.20 -11.51 3.86
CA TYR A 23 -8.55 -10.19 3.32
C TYR A 23 -9.49 -9.39 4.24
N ARG A 24 -9.89 -9.95 5.38
CA ARG A 24 -10.72 -9.25 6.35
C ARG A 24 -9.91 -8.20 7.11
N ASN A 25 -10.32 -6.94 7.02
CA ASN A 25 -9.71 -5.86 7.79
C ASN A 25 -10.24 -5.80 9.24
N ARG A 26 -9.66 -4.89 10.04
CA ARG A 26 -10.04 -4.69 11.44
C ARG A 26 -11.51 -4.29 11.64
N LYS A 27 -12.15 -3.71 10.63
CA LYS A 27 -13.57 -3.34 10.64
C LYS A 27 -14.50 -4.49 10.17
N GLY A 28 -13.93 -5.64 9.82
CA GLY A 28 -14.66 -6.82 9.37
C GLY A 28 -14.99 -6.85 7.88
N PHE A 29 -14.62 -5.82 7.11
CA PHE A 29 -14.85 -5.79 5.66
C PHE A 29 -13.78 -6.56 4.89
N ILE A 30 -14.14 -7.12 3.74
CA ILE A 30 -13.19 -7.74 2.81
C ILE A 30 -12.54 -6.65 1.97
N SER A 31 -11.22 -6.52 2.08
CA SER A 31 -10.46 -5.45 1.43
C SER A 31 -9.05 -5.88 1.10
N GLN A 32 -8.39 -5.14 0.23
CA GLN A 32 -6.95 -5.14 0.04
C GLN A 32 -6.36 -3.93 0.75
N ASN A 33 -5.24 -4.10 1.44
CA ASN A 33 -4.45 -2.96 1.89
C ASN A 33 -3.53 -2.54 0.74
N VAL A 34 -3.58 -1.27 0.37
CA VAL A 34 -2.84 -0.69 -0.74
C VAL A 34 -1.92 0.39 -0.19
N LEU A 35 -0.63 0.28 -0.45
CA LEU A 35 0.30 1.35 -0.10
C LEU A 35 0.30 2.39 -1.22
N VAL A 36 -0.01 3.64 -0.90
CA VAL A 36 0.01 4.74 -1.87
C VAL A 36 1.03 5.78 -1.47
N ALA A 37 1.68 6.38 -2.45
CA ALA A 37 2.44 7.61 -2.27
C ALA A 37 1.91 8.69 -3.23
N CYS A 38 1.83 9.93 -2.75
CA CYS A 38 1.38 11.05 -3.58
C CYS A 38 2.22 12.31 -3.38
N THR A 39 2.15 13.22 -4.34
CA THR A 39 2.69 14.59 -4.21
C THR A 39 1.84 15.43 -3.25
N PHE A 40 2.31 16.63 -2.91
CA PHE A 40 1.53 17.60 -2.12
C PHE A 40 0.22 18.04 -2.80
N ASP A 41 0.16 17.97 -4.13
CA ASP A 41 -1.06 18.19 -4.92
C ASP A 41 -1.98 16.96 -4.98
N MET A 42 -1.77 15.97 -4.11
CA MET A 42 -2.53 14.71 -4.04
C MET A 42 -2.48 13.86 -5.33
N LYS A 43 -1.45 14.04 -6.18
CA LYS A 43 -1.26 13.18 -7.36
C LYS A 43 -0.51 11.93 -6.97
N PHE A 44 -1.10 10.75 -7.19
CA PHE A 44 -0.43 9.48 -6.92
C PHE A 44 0.82 9.33 -7.79
N THR A 45 1.95 9.05 -7.15
CA THR A 45 3.24 8.79 -7.80
C THR A 45 3.64 7.32 -7.68
N TYR A 46 3.01 6.59 -6.77
CA TYR A 46 3.23 5.17 -6.56
C TYR A 46 2.00 4.51 -5.92
N VAL A 47 1.68 3.30 -6.37
CA VAL A 47 0.59 2.48 -5.83
C VAL A 47 1.06 1.02 -5.79
N MET A 48 1.08 0.42 -4.59
CA MET A 48 1.32 -1.01 -4.41
C MET A 48 0.07 -1.72 -3.95
N VAL A 49 -0.45 -2.56 -4.82
CA VAL A 49 -1.64 -3.40 -4.60
C VAL A 49 -1.28 -4.84 -4.29
N GLY A 50 -2.28 -5.61 -3.84
CA GLY A 50 -2.19 -7.07 -3.72
C GLY A 50 -1.89 -7.58 -2.32
N PHE A 51 -1.89 -6.72 -1.30
CA PHE A 51 -1.81 -7.19 0.08
C PHE A 51 -3.19 -7.51 0.63
N GLU A 52 -3.22 -8.52 1.48
CA GLU A 52 -4.41 -8.93 2.18
C GLU A 52 -4.91 -7.79 3.09
N GLY A 53 -6.22 -7.62 3.23
CA GLY A 53 -6.81 -6.60 4.10
C GLY A 53 -6.50 -6.75 5.60
N SER A 54 -5.95 -7.88 6.03
CA SER A 54 -5.41 -8.03 7.38
C SER A 54 -3.95 -7.56 7.52
N ALA A 55 -3.27 -7.27 6.41
CA ALA A 55 -1.87 -6.89 6.42
C ALA A 55 -1.69 -5.52 7.07
N HIS A 56 -0.73 -5.45 8.00
CA HIS A 56 -0.33 -4.22 8.66
C HIS A 56 0.53 -3.35 7.74
N ASP A 57 0.39 -2.02 7.80
CA ASP A 57 1.11 -1.08 6.92
C ASP A 57 2.63 -1.26 6.99
N GLY A 58 3.17 -1.55 8.18
CA GLY A 58 4.57 -1.91 8.36
C GLY A 58 5.07 -3.07 7.48
N ARG A 59 4.21 -4.06 7.16
CA ARG A 59 4.54 -5.15 6.22
C ARG A 59 4.60 -4.64 4.78
N LEU A 60 3.67 -3.77 4.40
CA LEU A 60 3.64 -3.13 3.07
C LEU A 60 4.89 -2.26 2.88
N LEU A 61 5.20 -1.41 3.87
CA LEU A 61 6.39 -0.56 3.88
C LEU A 61 7.68 -1.38 3.73
N ARG A 62 7.82 -2.49 4.47
CA ARG A 62 8.98 -3.40 4.30
C ARG A 62 9.07 -3.99 2.91
N SER A 63 7.92 -4.26 2.28
CA SER A 63 7.87 -4.86 0.94
C SER A 63 8.32 -3.89 -0.15
N VAL A 64 8.06 -2.58 0.00
CA VAL A 64 8.50 -1.56 -0.97
C VAL A 64 9.94 -1.10 -0.79
N VAL A 65 10.53 -1.33 0.39
CA VAL A 65 11.93 -1.00 0.68
C VAL A 65 12.85 -2.20 0.38
N ALA A 66 12.32 -3.41 0.33
CA ALA A 66 13.10 -4.62 0.06
C ALA A 66 13.67 -4.64 -1.38
N PRO A 67 14.80 -5.34 -1.64
CA PRO A 67 15.52 -5.29 -2.93
C PRO A 67 14.84 -5.96 -4.14
N ARG A 68 13.51 -6.08 -4.23
CA ARG A 68 12.81 -6.75 -5.35
C ARG A 68 11.73 -5.89 -6.02
N GLU A 69 11.62 -6.06 -7.35
CA GLU A 69 10.68 -5.66 -8.42
C GLU A 69 9.76 -4.42 -8.32
N ARG A 70 9.36 -3.92 -7.14
CA ARG A 70 8.41 -2.79 -7.01
C ARG A 70 8.86 -1.75 -5.99
N ARG A 71 10.14 -1.40 -6.01
CA ARG A 71 10.72 -0.45 -5.06
C ARG A 71 10.11 0.94 -5.20
N LEU A 72 9.68 1.54 -4.10
CA LEU A 72 9.32 2.96 -4.05
C LEU A 72 10.59 3.78 -4.28
N THR A 73 10.62 4.57 -5.35
CA THR A 73 11.75 5.46 -5.66
C THR A 73 11.45 6.84 -5.10
N VAL A 74 12.17 7.21 -4.06
CA VAL A 74 12.10 8.56 -3.47
C VAL A 74 13.08 9.45 -4.22
N PRO A 75 12.64 10.61 -4.76
CA PRO A 75 13.54 11.56 -5.39
C PRO A 75 14.65 11.98 -4.42
N THR A 76 15.90 11.96 -4.87
CA THR A 76 17.01 12.52 -4.10
C THR A 76 16.92 14.03 -4.22
N GLY A 77 16.61 14.72 -3.13
CA GLY A 77 16.59 16.18 -3.13
C GLY A 77 18.00 16.71 -3.44
N ASN A 78 18.09 17.73 -4.30
CA ASN A 78 19.27 18.56 -4.35
C ASN A 78 19.20 19.47 -3.12
N ILE A 79 20.14 19.28 -2.19
CA ILE A 79 20.40 20.20 -1.07
C ILE A 79 21.13 21.44 -1.58
#